data_AF-A0A383CGQ3-F1
#
_entry.id   AF-A0A383CGQ3-F1
#
_cell.length_a   1.000
_cell.length_b   1.000
_cell.length_c   1.000
_cell.angle_alpha   90.00
_cell.angle_beta   90.00
_cell.angle_gamma   90.00
#
_symmetry.space_group_name_H-M   'P 1'
#
loop_
_entity.id
_entity.type
_entity.pdbx_description
1 polymer ?
#
loop_
_entity_poly.entity_id
_entity_poly.type
_entity_poly.pdbx_seq_one_letter_code
_entity_poly.pdbx_strand_id
1 'polypeptide(L)' 'MGVIVKTLRDHSIAERDYLKDPNFCPYCEHPVIEAVEFDVEGRVAWQSVLCRRCGAEWNDVYELVAVEKVEIP' A
#
# COMPACT_ATOMS: atom_id res chain seq x y z
N MET A 1 -16.89 -26.31 -19.21
CA MET A 1 -16.23 -24.99 -19.26
C MET A 1 -16.74 -24.17 -18.10
N GLY A 2 -16.07 -24.24 -16.96
CA GLY A 2 -16.40 -23.41 -15.79
C GLY A 2 -15.43 -22.23 -15.75
N VAL A 3 -15.96 -21.01 -15.87
CA VAL A 3 -15.20 -19.79 -15.60
C VAL A 3 -15.15 -19.67 -14.08
N ILE A 4 -13.99 -19.91 -13.47
CA ILE A 4 -13.77 -19.58 -12.07
C ILE A 4 -13.59 -18.06 -12.02
N VAL A 5 -14.70 -17.35 -11.84
CA VAL A 5 -14.67 -15.95 -11.43
C VAL A 5 -14.18 -15.98 -9.98
N LYS A 6 -12.92 -15.61 -9.75
CA LYS A 6 -12.36 -15.43 -8.40
C LYS A 6 -13.02 -14.18 -7.79
N THR A 7 -14.24 -14.35 -7.30
CA THR A 7 -14.96 -13.30 -6.59
C THR A 7 -14.52 -13.30 -5.12
N LEU A 8 -14.16 -12.11 -4.63
CA LEU A 8 -14.33 -11.59 -3.26
C LEU A 8 -13.21 -11.82 -2.23
N ARG A 9 -12.59 -10.69 -1.86
CA ARG A 9 -12.37 -10.23 -0.47
C ARG A 9 -11.91 -11.29 0.54
N ASP A 10 -10.68 -11.74 0.40
CA ASP A 10 -9.88 -12.04 1.58
C ASP A 10 -8.86 -10.92 1.70
N HIS A 11 -9.06 -10.01 2.66
CA HIS A 11 -7.95 -9.26 3.25
C HIS A 11 -7.05 -10.32 3.89
N SER A 12 -6.21 -10.95 3.07
CA SER A 12 -5.35 -12.05 3.45
C SER A 12 -4.51 -11.56 4.61
N ILE A 13 -4.15 -12.46 5.52
CA ILE A 13 -3.30 -12.17 6.68
C ILE A 13 -2.12 -11.23 6.33
N ALA A 14 -1.60 -11.34 5.10
CA ALA A 14 -0.61 -10.44 4.51
C ALA A 14 -0.96 -8.94 4.50
N GLU A 15 -2.19 -8.52 4.20
CA GLU A 15 -2.56 -7.10 4.24
C GLU A 15 -2.56 -6.57 5.68
N ARG A 16 -3.10 -7.36 6.61
CA ARG A 16 -3.12 -6.99 8.04
C ARG A 16 -1.72 -6.89 8.63
N ASP A 17 -0.79 -7.74 8.19
CA ASP A 17 0.59 -7.69 8.64
C ASP A 17 1.35 -6.56 7.95
N TYR A 18 1.07 -6.29 6.67
CA TYR A 18 1.63 -5.14 5.95
C TYR A 18 1.22 -3.80 6.58
N LEU A 19 -0.04 -3.66 6.99
CA LEU A 19 -0.51 -2.47 7.69
C LEU A 19 0.15 -2.24 9.07
N LYS A 20 0.82 -3.26 9.65
CA LYS A 20 1.61 -3.10 10.88
C LYS A 20 3.07 -2.72 10.59
N ASP A 21 3.61 -3.20 9.47
CA ASP A 21 5.00 -2.98 9.06
C ASP A 21 5.10 -2.94 7.51
N PRO A 22 4.91 -1.77 6.88
CA PRO A 22 4.80 -1.63 5.42
C PRO A 22 6.18 -1.64 4.73
N ASN A 23 7.07 -2.55 5.12
CA ASN A 23 8.44 -2.66 4.60
C ASN A 23 8.67 -3.97 3.82
N PHE A 24 7.60 -4.67 3.42
CA PHE A 24 7.69 -5.92 2.67
C PHE A 24 6.58 -6.04 1.62
N CYS A 25 6.75 -6.90 0.63
CA CYS A 25 5.70 -7.18 -0.34
C CYS A 25 4.63 -8.11 0.28
N PRO A 26 3.36 -7.68 0.42
CA PRO A 26 2.31 -8.53 0.98
C PRO A 26 1.96 -9.74 0.09
N TYR A 27 2.43 -9.79 -1.15
CA TYR A 27 2.12 -10.85 -2.09
C TYR A 27 3.19 -11.94 -2.18
N CYS A 28 4.45 -11.64 -1.86
CA CYS A 28 5.56 -12.60 -1.95
C CYS A 28 6.58 -12.54 -0.79
N GLU A 29 6.27 -11.75 0.23
CA GLU A 29 7.04 -11.59 1.48
C GLU A 29 8.48 -11.08 1.26
N HIS A 30 8.76 -10.48 0.09
CA HIS A 30 10.06 -9.90 -0.17
C HIS A 30 10.26 -8.63 0.65
N PRO A 31 11.37 -8.45 1.38
CA PRO A 31 11.58 -7.30 2.26
C PRO A 31 11.99 -6.01 1.51
N VAL A 32 11.90 -5.99 0.18
CA VAL A 32 12.28 -4.84 -0.64
C VAL A 32 11.14 -4.51 -1.58
N ILE A 33 10.69 -3.26 -1.51
CA ILE A 33 9.64 -2.65 -2.32
C ILE A 33 10.13 -1.28 -2.81
N GLU A 34 9.61 -0.82 -3.94
CA GLU A 34 9.87 0.51 -4.48
C GLU A 34 8.61 1.36 -4.27
N ALA A 35 8.73 2.46 -3.54
CA ALA A 35 7.65 3.41 -3.28
C ALA A 35 8.20 4.83 -3.43
N VAL A 36 7.74 5.59 -4.44
CA VAL A 36 8.47 6.79 -4.89
C VAL A 36 7.59 8.03 -4.90
N GLU A 37 6.35 7.92 -5.39
CA GLU A 37 5.50 9.09 -5.67
C GLU A 37 4.20 9.04 -4.87
N PHE A 38 3.79 10.21 -4.39
CA PHE A 38 2.49 10.43 -3.77
C PHE A 38 1.61 11.26 -4.69
N ASP A 39 0.39 10.78 -4.91
CA ASP A 39 -0.71 11.58 -5.44
C ASP A 39 -1.61 12.02 -4.27
N VAL A 40 -2.09 13.26 -4.28
CA VAL A 40 -2.85 13.85 -3.16
C VAL A 40 -4.09 14.55 -3.69
N GLU A 41 -5.25 14.12 -3.21
CA GLU A 41 -6.53 14.76 -3.49
C GLU A 41 -7.28 15.07 -2.19
N GLY A 42 -7.34 16.36 -1.84
CA GLY A 42 -8.05 16.82 -0.64
C GLY A 42 -7.46 16.24 0.66
N ARG A 43 -8.17 15.27 1.25
CA ARG A 43 -7.78 14.61 2.52
C ARG A 43 -7.17 13.22 2.32
N VAL A 44 -7.04 12.74 1.09
CA VAL A 44 -6.53 11.40 0.80
C VAL A 44 -5.26 11.51 -0.03
N ALA A 45 -4.30 10.64 0.25
CA ALA A 45 -3.11 10.48 -0.58
C ALA A 45 -2.91 9.00 -0.94
N TRP A 46 -2.44 8.75 -2.15
CA TRP A 46 -2.10 7.42 -2.65
C TRP A 46 -0.62 7.39 -2.98
N GLN A 47 0.08 6.38 -2.49
CA GLN A 47 1.47 6.13 -2.86
C GLN A 47 1.54 4.86 -3.71
N SER A 48 2.10 4.98 -4.91
CA SER A 48 2.30 3.82 -5.78
C SER A 48 3.47 2.97 -5.27
N VAL A 49 3.24 1.67 -5.13
CA VAL A 49 4.22 0.70 -4.62
C VAL A 49 4.37 -0.48 -5.58
N LEU A 50 5.62 -0.85 -5.88
CA LEU A 50 5.99 -1.94 -6.78
C LEU A 50 6.94 -2.91 -6.08
N CYS A 51 6.67 -4.22 -6.19
CA CYS A 51 7.65 -5.25 -5.88
C CYS A 51 8.30 -5.80 -7.15
N ARG A 52 9.58 -5.50 -7.38
CA ARG A 52 10.34 -6.01 -8.54
C ARG A 52 10.50 -7.53 -8.55
N ARG A 53 10.38 -8.21 -7.40
CA ARG A 53 10.56 -9.67 -7.31
C ARG A 53 9.39 -10.45 -7.90
N CYS A 54 8.16 -10.09 -7.55
CA CYS A 54 6.96 -10.79 -8.04
C CYS A 54 6.16 -9.98 -9.06
N GLY A 55 6.52 -8.72 -9.30
CA GLY A 55 5.81 -7.82 -10.21
C GLY A 55 4.46 -7.34 -9.69
N ALA A 56 4.19 -7.48 -8.38
CA ALA A 56 2.95 -6.98 -7.80
C ALA A 56 3.03 -5.46 -7.63
N GLU A 57 1.91 -4.79 -7.91
CA GLU A 57 1.71 -3.35 -7.80
C GLU A 57 0.48 -3.09 -6.93
N TRP A 58 0.58 -2.13 -6.02
CA TRP A 58 -0.53 -1.70 -5.17
C TRP A 58 -0.36 -0.21 -4.82
N ASN A 59 -1.39 0.36 -4.18
CA ASN A 59 -1.31 1.71 -3.62
C ASN A 59 -1.44 1.63 -2.11
N ASP A 60 -0.52 2.27 -1.39
CA ASP A 60 -0.74 2.60 0.01
C ASP A 60 -1.66 3.82 0.07
N VAL A 61 -2.64 3.79 0.97
CA VAL A 61 -3.67 4.83 1.10
C VAL A 61 -3.55 5.52 2.45
N TYR A 62 -3.38 6.83 2.42
CA TYR A 62 -3.21 7.67 3.61
C TYR A 62 -4.37 8.66 3.75
N GLU A 63 -4.72 9.01 4.99
CA GLU A 63 -5.67 10.07 5.30
C GLU A 63 -4.96 11.22 6.02
N LEU A 64 -5.30 12.46 5.65
CA LEU A 64 -4.92 13.65 6.40
C LEU A 64 -5.65 13.65 7.75
N VAL A 65 -4.91 13.32 8.81
CA VAL A 65 -5.43 13.19 10.17
C VAL A 65 -5.17 14.41 11.05
N ALA A 66 -4.18 15.25 10.72
CA ALA A 66 -3.80 16.40 11.54
C ALA A 66 -3.08 17.49 10.72
N VAL A 67 -3.03 18.69 11.29
CA VAL A 67 -2.19 19.80 10.81
C VAL A 67 -1.35 20.28 12.00
N GLU A 68 -0.03 20.26 11.86
CA GLU A 68 0.91 20.76 12.86
C GLU A 68 1.59 22.02 12.33
N LYS A 69 1.67 23.06 13.17
CA LYS A 69 2.38 24.30 12.84
C LYS A 69 3.86 24.10 13.12
N VAL A 70 4.71 24.20 12.09
CA VAL A 70 6.17 24.19 12.25
C VAL A 70 6.64 25.62 12.54
N GLU A 71 7.30 25.81 13.69
CA GLU A 71 7.98 27.07 14.01
C GLU A 71 9.45 26.94 13.60
N ILE A 72 9.89 27.82 12.70
CA ILE A 72 11.29 27.89 12.28
C ILE A 72 12.04 28.69 13.36
N PRO A 73 13.15 28.18 13.93
CA PRO A 73 13.95 28.88 14.94
C PRO A 73 14.46 30.26 14.50
#